data_AF-A0A822D345-F1
#
_entry.id   AF-A0A822D345-F1
#
_cell.length_a   1.000
_cell.length_b   1.000
_cell.length_c   1.000
_cell.angle_alpha   90.00
_cell.angle_beta   90.00
_cell.angle_gamma   90.00
#
_symmetry.space_group_name_H-M   'P 1'
#
loop_
_entity.id
_entity.type
_entity.pdbx_description
1 polymer ?
#
loop_
_entity_poly.entity_id
_entity_poly.type
_entity_poly.pdbx_seq_one_letter_code
_entity_poly.pdbx_strand_id
1 'polypeptide(L)'
;MEAAKRRGLLRDDTEYERCIAETIIFQMPQQLRTLCYVILLYCNPTKPIDLWNWFKAYMAEDLMQHVDAQAAEAMAFYAIEEKLKDQGRSCSDFGIPLPISVSYLLEPKIINKEEELQIGQEMYAMLISCGHQSEW
;
A
#
# COMPACT_ATOMS: atom_id res chain seq x y z
N MET A 1 -24.30 3.91 -38.06
CA MET A 1 -24.63 3.20 -36.81
C MET A 1 -23.77 1.95 -36.76
N GLU A 2 -23.28 1.64 -35.56
CA GLU A 2 -22.56 0.41 -35.18
C GLU A 2 -21.12 0.26 -35.76
N ALA A 3 -20.08 -0.06 -35.00
CA ALA A 3 -20.03 -0.73 -33.70
C ALA A 3 -18.86 -0.24 -32.83
N ALA A 4 -19.13 -0.27 -31.53
CA ALA A 4 -18.34 0.23 -30.43
C ALA A 4 -16.98 -0.49 -30.21
N LYS A 5 -16.10 0.24 -29.53
CA LYS A 5 -15.19 -0.23 -28.47
C LYS A 5 -14.38 -1.50 -28.75
N ARG A 6 -13.10 -1.30 -29.11
CA ARG A 6 -12.02 -2.19 -28.66
C ARG A 6 -10.83 -1.36 -28.20
N ARG A 7 -10.95 -0.77 -27.00
CA ARG A 7 -9.80 -0.32 -26.20
C ARG A 7 -9.40 -1.47 -25.27
N GLY A 8 -8.79 -2.50 -25.85
CA GLY A 8 -7.99 -3.48 -25.11
C GLY A 8 -6.56 -2.95 -24.99
N LEU A 9 -6.38 -1.89 -24.20
CA LEU A 9 -5.13 -1.15 -24.02
C LEU A 9 -4.20 -1.77 -22.96
N LEU A 10 -4.31 -3.06 -22.71
CA LEU A 10 -3.21 -3.87 -22.14
C LEU A 10 -2.96 -5.00 -23.11
N ARG A 11 -2.08 -4.70 -24.07
CA ARG A 11 -1.49 -5.68 -24.97
C ARG A 11 -0.38 -6.33 -24.17
N ASP A 12 -0.68 -7.53 -23.67
CA ASP A 12 0.09 -8.38 -22.76
C ASP A 12 0.35 -7.82 -21.37
N ASP A 13 -0.16 -8.53 -20.38
CA ASP A 13 0.12 -8.36 -18.95
C ASP A 13 1.63 -8.45 -18.62
N THR A 14 2.44 -8.95 -19.56
CA THR A 14 3.88 -9.16 -19.43
C THR A 14 4.68 -7.89 -19.10
N GLU A 15 4.24 -6.72 -19.57
CA GLU A 15 4.98 -5.47 -19.35
C GLU A 15 4.89 -5.01 -17.89
N TYR A 16 3.71 -5.11 -17.28
CA TYR A 16 3.61 -4.85 -15.85
C TYR A 16 4.23 -6.00 -15.06
N GLU A 17 4.07 -7.26 -15.45
CA GLU A 17 4.68 -8.41 -14.74
C GLU A 17 6.21 -8.29 -14.64
N ARG A 18 6.88 -7.87 -15.71
CA ARG A 18 8.34 -7.63 -15.68
C ARG A 18 8.70 -6.43 -14.81
N CYS A 19 7.97 -5.33 -14.93
CA CYS A 19 8.15 -4.16 -14.09
C CYS A 19 7.98 -4.53 -12.59
N ILE A 20 7.01 -5.38 -12.28
CA ILE A 20 6.71 -5.86 -10.93
C ILE A 20 7.86 -6.71 -10.38
N ALA A 21 8.34 -7.68 -11.16
CA ALA A 21 9.45 -8.54 -10.75
C ALA A 21 10.71 -7.73 -10.42
N GLU A 22 11.01 -6.69 -11.20
CA GLU A 22 12.11 -5.77 -10.93
C GLU A 22 11.80 -4.89 -9.69
N THR A 23 10.59 -4.36 -9.59
CA THR A 23 10.14 -3.45 -8.53
C THR A 23 10.19 -4.09 -7.13
N ILE A 24 9.82 -5.36 -6.99
CA ILE A 24 9.87 -6.09 -5.71
C ILE A 24 11.29 -6.08 -5.11
N ILE A 25 12.33 -6.07 -5.93
CA ILE A 25 13.73 -6.09 -5.48
C ILE A 25 14.19 -4.72 -4.96
N PHE A 26 13.58 -3.63 -5.42
CA PHE A 26 14.08 -2.26 -5.20
C PHE A 26 13.14 -1.35 -4.41
N GLN A 27 11.84 -1.65 -4.31
CA GLN A 27 10.85 -0.76 -3.73
C GLN A 27 10.45 -1.16 -2.31
N MET A 28 10.16 -0.15 -1.49
CA MET A 28 9.62 -0.34 -0.16
C MET A 28 8.17 -0.87 -0.25
N PRO A 29 7.70 -1.67 0.74
CA PRO A 29 6.34 -2.22 0.76
C PRO A 29 5.22 -1.19 0.52
N GLN A 30 5.36 0.04 1.04
CA GLN A 30 4.41 1.13 0.80
C GLN A 30 4.31 1.56 -0.68
N GLN A 31 5.43 1.55 -1.40
CA GLN A 31 5.48 1.86 -2.83
C GLN A 31 4.83 0.73 -3.63
N LEU A 32 5.05 -0.53 -3.24
CA LEU A 32 4.37 -1.69 -3.83
C LEU A 32 2.85 -1.60 -3.66
N ARG A 33 2.37 -1.23 -2.46
CA ARG A 33 0.94 -0.98 -2.22
C ARG A 33 0.36 0.09 -3.15
N THR A 34 1.12 1.16 -3.36
CA THR A 34 0.71 2.26 -4.25
C THR A 34 0.70 1.84 -5.72
N LEU A 35 1.72 1.08 -6.16
CA LEU A 35 1.78 0.54 -7.52
C LEU A 35 0.60 -0.41 -7.80
N CYS A 36 0.29 -1.32 -6.87
CA CYS A 36 -0.84 -2.23 -6.99
C CYS A 36 -2.16 -1.46 -7.16
N TYR A 37 -2.40 -0.44 -6.32
CA TYR A 37 -3.54 0.47 -6.46
C TYR A 37 -3.61 1.13 -7.86
N VAL A 38 -2.50 1.68 -8.35
CA VAL A 38 -2.44 2.35 -9.67
C VAL A 38 -2.75 1.38 -10.80
N ILE A 39 -2.19 0.16 -10.76
CA ILE A 39 -2.44 -0.88 -11.77
C ILE A 39 -3.92 -1.27 -11.77
N LEU A 40 -4.50 -1.54 -10.59
CA LEU A 40 -5.91 -1.86 -10.46
C LEU A 40 -6.78 -0.74 -11.05
N LEU A 41 -6.51 0.51 -10.68
CA LEU A 41 -7.36 1.63 -11.07
C LEU A 41 -7.27 1.99 -12.56
N TYR A 42 -6.07 2.04 -13.12
CA TYR A 42 -5.84 2.64 -14.45
C TYR A 42 -5.50 1.64 -15.54
N CYS A 43 -4.95 0.47 -15.17
CA CYS A 43 -4.50 -0.49 -16.17
C CYS A 43 -5.58 -1.51 -16.51
N ASN A 44 -6.55 -1.77 -15.62
CA ASN A 44 -7.57 -2.81 -15.81
C ASN A 44 -6.95 -4.18 -16.12
N PRO A 45 -6.17 -4.75 -15.16
CA PRO A 45 -5.42 -5.98 -15.38
C PRO A 45 -6.36 -7.14 -15.72
N THR A 46 -5.93 -8.05 -16.60
CA THR A 46 -6.81 -9.18 -16.98
C THR A 46 -6.93 -10.22 -15.87
N LYS A 47 -5.94 -10.28 -14.96
CA LYS A 47 -5.91 -11.17 -13.80
C LYS A 47 -5.61 -10.41 -12.49
N PRO A 48 -6.55 -9.59 -11.97
CA PRO A 48 -6.34 -8.80 -10.76
C PRO A 48 -6.07 -9.66 -9.51
N ILE A 49 -6.66 -10.84 -9.44
CA ILE A 49 -6.51 -11.78 -8.31
C ILE A 49 -5.08 -12.34 -8.27
N ASP A 50 -4.53 -12.72 -9.42
CA ASP A 50 -3.18 -13.25 -9.50
C ASP A 50 -2.16 -12.15 -9.17
N LEU A 51 -2.40 -10.94 -9.66
CA LEU A 51 -1.64 -9.74 -9.29
C LEU A 51 -1.61 -9.55 -7.78
N TRP A 52 -2.77 -9.54 -7.13
CA TRP A 52 -2.89 -9.43 -5.68
C TRP A 52 -2.10 -10.52 -4.95
N ASN A 53 -2.28 -11.79 -5.35
CA ASN A 53 -1.60 -12.93 -4.72
C ASN A 53 -0.08 -12.87 -4.86
N TRP A 54 0.42 -12.31 -5.96
CA TRP A 54 1.85 -12.14 -6.16
C TRP A 54 2.43 -11.06 -5.24
N PHE A 55 1.71 -9.94 -5.06
CA PHE A 55 2.20 -8.80 -4.30
C PHE A 55 1.98 -8.87 -2.80
N LYS A 56 0.91 -9.54 -2.34
CA LYS A 56 0.40 -9.37 -0.96
C LYS A 56 1.45 -9.61 0.12
N ALA A 57 2.35 -10.59 -0.04
CA ALA A 57 3.40 -10.87 0.92
C ALA A 57 4.45 -9.75 0.96
N TYR A 58 4.89 -9.25 -0.20
CA TYR A 58 5.86 -8.15 -0.28
C TYR A 58 5.26 -6.81 0.18
N MET A 59 3.99 -6.57 -0.12
CA MET A 59 3.25 -5.41 0.36
C MET A 59 3.00 -5.42 1.87
N ALA A 60 3.21 -6.55 2.53
CA ALA A 60 2.97 -6.74 3.95
C ALA A 60 4.28 -6.74 4.78
N GLU A 61 5.45 -6.77 4.14
CA GLU A 61 6.75 -7.00 4.79
C GLU A 61 7.08 -5.98 5.90
N ASP A 62 6.74 -4.70 5.70
CA ASP A 62 6.92 -3.63 6.69
C ASP A 62 5.96 -3.76 7.90
N LEU A 63 4.85 -4.46 7.72
CA LEU A 63 3.82 -4.66 8.74
C LEU A 63 4.07 -5.94 9.56
N MET A 64 4.75 -6.92 8.98
CA MET A 64 5.10 -8.21 9.62
C MET A 64 6.01 -8.06 10.85
N GLN A 65 6.65 -6.90 11.04
CA GLN A 65 7.43 -6.61 12.24
C GLN A 65 6.54 -6.42 13.49
N HIS A 66 5.25 -6.12 13.30
CA HIS A 66 4.34 -5.75 14.39
C HIS A 66 3.18 -6.74 14.57
N VAL A 67 2.87 -7.52 13.55
CA VAL A 67 1.74 -8.45 13.53
C VAL A 67 2.09 -9.74 12.75
N ASP A 68 1.23 -10.75 12.82
CA ASP A 68 1.39 -11.95 12.00
C ASP A 68 1.17 -11.67 10.49
N ALA A 69 1.59 -12.63 9.65
CA ALA A 69 1.52 -12.48 8.20
C ALA A 69 0.10 -12.27 7.66
N GLN A 70 -0.91 -12.91 8.27
CA GLN A 70 -2.30 -12.78 7.83
C GLN A 70 -2.86 -11.39 8.19
N ALA A 71 -2.54 -10.90 9.38
CA ALA A 71 -2.82 -9.54 9.81
C ALA A 71 -2.17 -8.50 8.89
N ALA A 72 -0.90 -8.70 8.56
CA ALA A 72 -0.11 -7.82 7.70
C ALA A 72 -0.68 -7.75 6.27
N GLU A 73 -1.00 -8.90 5.67
CA GLU A 73 -1.66 -8.96 4.36
C GLU A 73 -3.03 -8.25 4.37
N ALA A 74 -3.82 -8.43 5.43
CA ALA A 74 -5.11 -7.77 5.56
C ALA A 74 -4.99 -6.25 5.72
N MET A 75 -4.01 -5.77 6.49
CA MET A 75 -3.72 -4.34 6.60
C MET A 75 -3.28 -3.75 5.26
N ALA A 76 -2.41 -4.44 4.52
CA ALA A 76 -2.03 -4.03 3.17
C ALA A 76 -3.24 -3.97 2.23
N PHE A 77 -4.18 -4.92 2.36
CA PHE A 77 -5.45 -4.92 1.62
C PHE A 77 -6.27 -3.67 1.94
N TYR A 78 -6.49 -3.38 3.22
CA TYR A 78 -7.32 -2.23 3.61
C TYR A 78 -6.69 -0.89 3.22
N ALA A 79 -5.36 -0.77 3.22
CA ALA A 79 -4.67 0.42 2.74
C ALA A 79 -4.89 0.67 1.23
N ILE A 80 -5.08 -0.38 0.44
CA ILE A 80 -5.43 -0.28 -0.99
C ILE A 80 -6.94 -0.04 -1.15
N GLU A 81 -7.76 -0.74 -0.39
CA GLU A 81 -9.22 -0.57 -0.39
C GLU A 81 -9.64 0.86 -0.05
N GLU A 82 -9.00 1.50 0.93
CA GLU A 82 -9.23 2.90 1.29
C GLU A 82 -8.99 3.83 0.10
N LYS A 83 -7.84 3.69 -0.56
CA LYS A 83 -7.50 4.49 -1.75
C LYS A 83 -8.42 4.23 -2.94
N LEU A 84 -8.87 3.00 -3.14
CA LEU A 84 -9.84 2.67 -4.18
C LEU A 84 -11.20 3.31 -3.89
N LYS A 85 -11.63 3.30 -2.61
CA LYS A 85 -12.88 3.94 -2.19
C LYS A 85 -12.88 5.44 -2.43
N ASP A 86 -11.75 6.11 -2.24
CA ASP A 86 -11.59 7.53 -2.59
C ASP A 86 -11.86 7.80 -4.08
N GLN A 87 -11.69 6.79 -4.93
CA GLN A 87 -11.97 6.83 -6.37
C GLN A 87 -13.33 6.20 -6.74
N GLY A 88 -14.18 5.90 -5.76
CA GLY A 88 -15.49 5.28 -5.97
C GLY A 88 -15.44 3.81 -6.40
N ARG A 89 -14.33 3.11 -6.10
CA ARG A 89 -14.09 1.70 -6.43
C ARG A 89 -13.79 0.87 -5.20
N SER A 90 -13.77 -0.46 -5.35
CA SER A 90 -13.40 -1.41 -4.30
C SER A 90 -12.57 -2.54 -4.89
N CYS A 91 -11.73 -3.19 -4.06
CA CYS A 91 -11.05 -4.45 -4.37
C CYS A 91 -12.04 -5.53 -4.85
N SER A 92 -13.28 -5.50 -4.35
CA SER A 92 -14.35 -6.40 -4.78
C SER A 92 -14.73 -6.24 -6.25
N ASP A 93 -14.62 -5.03 -6.82
CA ASP A 93 -14.85 -4.79 -8.26
C ASP A 93 -13.84 -5.53 -9.15
N PHE A 94 -12.72 -5.95 -8.58
CA PHE A 94 -11.65 -6.70 -9.24
C PHE A 94 -11.68 -8.19 -8.92
N GLY A 95 -12.69 -8.65 -8.16
CA GLY A 95 -12.80 -10.04 -7.71
C GLY A 95 -11.80 -10.42 -6.62
N ILE A 96 -11.10 -9.46 -6.02
CA ILE A 96 -10.16 -9.73 -4.93
C ILE A 96 -11.00 -10.01 -3.67
N PRO A 97 -10.87 -11.21 -3.06
CA PRO A 97 -11.68 -11.58 -1.91
C PRO A 97 -11.29 -10.73 -0.70
N LEU A 98 -12.29 -10.44 0.13
CA LEU A 98 -12.04 -9.83 1.43
C LEU A 98 -11.07 -10.71 2.23
N PRO A 99 -10.07 -10.12 2.91
CA PRO A 99 -9.22 -10.87 3.80
C PRO A 99 -10.06 -11.49 4.92
N ILE A 100 -9.69 -12.71 5.34
CA ILE A 100 -10.35 -13.40 6.46
C ILE A 100 -10.28 -12.47 7.68
N SER A 101 -11.45 -12.16 8.25
CA SER A 101 -11.65 -11.12 9.26
C SER A 101 -10.52 -11.04 10.28
N VAL A 102 -9.80 -9.92 10.25
CA VAL A 102 -8.74 -9.55 11.19
C VAL A 102 -9.28 -8.69 12.34
N SER A 103 -10.56 -8.83 12.66
CA SER A 103 -11.24 -8.13 13.78
C SER A 103 -10.54 -8.29 15.14
N TYR A 104 -9.56 -9.18 15.27
CA TYR A 104 -8.75 -9.41 16.46
C TYR A 104 -7.31 -8.88 16.37
N LEU A 105 -6.88 -8.30 15.23
CA LEU A 105 -5.47 -8.00 14.94
C LEU A 105 -5.18 -6.52 14.68
N LEU A 106 -6.23 -5.72 14.49
CA LEU A 106 -6.17 -4.26 14.51
C LEU A 106 -6.70 -3.79 15.86
N GLU A 107 -5.92 -3.96 16.93
CA GLU A 107 -6.06 -3.00 18.01
C GLU A 107 -5.62 -1.65 17.41
N PRO A 108 -6.49 -0.63 17.35
CA PRO A 108 -6.04 0.68 16.93
C PRO A 108 -4.89 1.06 17.85
N LYS A 109 -3.70 1.29 17.29
CA LYS A 109 -2.63 1.93 18.03
C LYS A 109 -3.20 3.29 18.42
N ILE A 110 -3.62 3.44 19.67
CA ILE A 110 -4.10 4.71 20.21
C ILE A 110 -2.86 5.60 20.23
N ILE A 111 -2.61 6.26 19.11
CA ILE A 111 -1.54 7.25 19.01
C ILE A 111 -2.05 8.44 19.83
N ASN A 112 -1.47 8.61 21.01
CA ASN A 112 -1.70 9.78 21.81
C ASN A 112 -1.06 10.98 21.09
N LYS A 113 -1.87 11.72 20.33
CA LYS A 113 -1.41 12.86 19.54
C LYS A 113 -0.67 13.91 20.37
N GLU A 114 -1.00 14.01 21.66
CA GLU A 114 -0.34 14.92 22.59
C GLU A 114 1.09 14.47 22.88
N GLU A 115 1.28 13.17 23.08
CA GLU A 115 2.59 12.57 23.36
C GLU A 115 3.51 12.63 22.14
N GLU A 116 2.99 12.34 20.94
CA GLU A 116 3.76 12.48 19.70
C GLU A 116 4.12 13.94 19.39
N LEU A 117 3.22 14.88 19.71
CA LEU A 117 3.51 16.31 19.58
C LEU A 117 4.60 16.73 20.56
N GLN A 118 4.57 16.24 21.79
CA GLN A 118 5.59 16.48 22.81
C GLN A 118 6.94 15.91 22.35
N ILE A 119 6.98 14.67 21.86
CA ILE A 119 8.19 14.04 21.29
C ILE A 119 8.71 14.88 20.11
N GLY A 120 7.84 15.36 19.23
CA GLY A 120 8.20 16.23 18.11
C GLY A 120 8.79 17.56 18.56
N GLN A 121 8.22 18.18 19.61
CA GLN A 121 8.73 19.42 20.19
C GLN A 121 10.09 19.23 20.86
N GLU A 122 10.29 18.13 21.58
CA GLU A 122 11.56 17.79 22.23
C GLU A 122 12.66 17.50 21.21
N MET A 123 12.34 16.75 20.16
CA MET A 123 13.26 16.47 19.07
C MET A 123 13.66 17.76 18.34
N TYR A 124 12.70 18.67 18.10
CA TYR A 124 12.96 19.98 17.52
C TYR A 124 13.85 20.86 18.42
N ALA A 125 13.60 20.85 19.74
CA ALA A 125 14.41 21.57 20.71
C ALA A 125 15.85 21.04 20.80
N MET A 126 16.05 19.72 20.71
CA MET A 126 17.39 19.11 20.68
C MET A 126 18.18 19.47 19.42
N LEU A 127 17.52 19.57 18.26
CA LEU A 127 18.15 20.02 17.02
C LEU A 127 18.61 21.49 17.11
N ILE A 128 17.82 22.34 17.75
CA ILE A 128 18.16 23.76 17.96
C ILE A 128 19.29 23.93 18.98
N SER A 129 19.31 23.11 20.03
CA SER A 129 20.35 23.18 21.07
C SER A 129 21.70 22.66 20.59
N CYS A 130 21.71 21.63 19.73
CA CYS A 130 22.92 21.14 19.08
C CYS A 130 23.46 22.14 18.04
N GLY A 131 22.60 22.95 17.41
CA GLY A 131 23.00 23.99 16.46
C GLY A 131 23.72 25.21 17.07
N HIS A 132 23.60 25.43 18.39
CA HIS A 132 24.25 26.56 19.09
C HIS A 132 25.65 26.25 19.65
N GLN A 133 26.19 25.04 19.42
CA GLN A 133 27.55 24.67 19.88
C GLN A 133 28.62 24.73 18.77
N SER A 134 28.28 25.23 17.59
CA SER A 134 29.24 25.39 16.49
C SER A 134 29.16 26.76 15.84
N GLU A 135 29.53 27.80 16.60
CA GLU A 135 30.03 29.05 16.04
C GLU A 135 31.35 29.40 16.75
N TRP A 136 32.40 29.58 15.95
CA TRP A 136 33.77 29.94 16.34
C TRP A 136 33.90 31.40 16.75
#